data_AF-A0A520IBE5-F1
#
_entry.id   AF-A0A520IBE5-F1
#
_cell.length_a   1.000
_cell.length_b   1.000
_cell.length_c   1.000
_cell.angle_alpha   90.00
_cell.angle_beta   90.00
_cell.angle_gamma   90.00
#
_symmetry.space_group_name_H-M   'P 1'
#
loop_
_entity.id
_entity.type
_entity.pdbx_description
1 polymer ?
#
loop_
_entity_poly.entity_id
_entity_poly.type
_entity_poly.pdbx_seq_one_letter_code
_entity_poly.pdbx_strand_id
1 'polypeptide(L)'
;MQRLNLKGSVALAALALMAACSKEETPPPPPTPTVGVVTVAQEAVTLTTELPGRIAAVETSEVRPQVSGVIRRRLFTEGAMVRSGQVLYEIEDAPYRAALGTA
;
A
#
# COMPACT_ATOMS: atom_id res chain seq x y z
N MET A 1 3.84 -34.07 -104.17
CA MET A 1 2.89 -34.97 -103.48
C MET A 1 3.66 -35.81 -102.48
N GLN A 2 3.15 -35.86 -101.23
CA GLN A 2 3.40 -36.85 -100.16
C GLN A 2 4.85 -37.38 -99.95
N ARG A 3 5.47 -37.25 -98.78
CA ARG A 3 4.93 -37.61 -97.46
C ARG A 3 5.55 -36.75 -96.36
N LEU A 4 4.78 -35.82 -95.81
CA LEU A 4 5.12 -35.08 -94.60
C LEU A 4 4.88 -36.01 -93.41
N ASN A 5 5.96 -36.40 -92.71
CA ASN A 5 5.92 -37.36 -91.61
C ASN A 5 5.16 -36.78 -90.40
N LEU A 6 3.91 -37.22 -90.23
CA LEU A 6 2.95 -36.89 -89.16
C LEU A 6 3.52 -37.00 -87.73
N LYS A 7 4.61 -37.73 -87.54
CA LYS A 7 5.26 -37.94 -86.24
C LYS A 7 5.96 -36.68 -85.70
N GLY A 8 6.41 -35.78 -86.56
CA GLY A 8 7.12 -34.56 -86.16
C GLY A 8 6.21 -33.49 -85.54
N SER A 9 5.00 -33.32 -86.07
CA SER A 9 4.04 -32.31 -85.56
C SER A 9 3.42 -32.68 -84.21
N VAL A 10 3.30 -33.97 -83.90
CA VAL A 10 2.78 -34.43 -82.59
C VAL A 10 3.80 -34.17 -81.48
N ALA A 11 5.10 -34.33 -81.75
CA ALA A 11 6.15 -34.08 -80.76
C ALA A 11 6.25 -32.59 -80.38
N LEU A 12 6.05 -31.68 -81.35
CA LEU A 12 6.13 -30.24 -81.11
C LEU A 12 4.89 -29.70 -80.36
N ALA A 13 3.70 -30.25 -80.65
CA ALA A 13 2.48 -29.92 -79.91
C ALA A 13 2.49 -30.46 -78.47
N ALA A 14 3.10 -31.64 -78.24
CA ALA A 14 3.28 -32.19 -76.90
C ALA A 14 4.27 -31.36 -76.05
N LEU A 15 5.32 -30.79 -76.66
CA LEU A 15 6.23 -29.89 -75.96
C LEU A 15 5.58 -28.55 -75.60
N ALA A 16 4.71 -28.02 -76.46
CA ALA A 16 3.99 -26.77 -76.20
C ALA A 16 2.95 -26.91 -75.07
N LEU A 17 2.30 -28.08 -74.94
CA LEU A 17 1.37 -28.38 -73.84
C LEU A 17 2.08 -28.51 -72.48
N MET A 18 3.36 -28.87 -72.46
CA MET A 18 4.15 -28.98 -71.22
C MET A 18 4.67 -27.63 -70.71
N ALA A 19 4.78 -26.61 -71.56
CA ALA A 19 5.24 -25.27 -71.17
C ALA A 19 4.11 -24.38 -70.60
N ALA A 20 2.84 -24.78 -70.74
CA ALA A 20 1.68 -23.98 -70.30
C ALA A 20 1.24 -24.26 -68.85
N CYS A 21 1.89 -25.18 -68.14
CA CYS A 21 1.62 -25.48 -66.74
C CYS A 21 2.56 -24.70 -65.81
N SER A 22 2.45 -23.37 -65.80
CA SER A 22 3.03 -22.54 -64.73
C SER A 22 1.97 -22.29 -63.67
N LYS A 23 2.15 -22.94 -62.51
CA LYS A 23 1.30 -22.76 -61.32
C LYS A 23 1.68 -21.42 -60.68
N GLU A 24 0.75 -20.45 -60.68
CA GLU A 24 0.94 -19.20 -59.94
C GLU A 24 0.90 -19.49 -58.44
N GLU A 25 2.03 -19.31 -57.77
CA GLU A 25 2.18 -19.52 -56.34
C GLU A 25 1.88 -18.20 -55.63
N THR A 26 0.70 -18.13 -54.99
CA THR A 26 0.31 -16.96 -54.19
C THR A 26 1.22 -16.87 -52.96
N PRO A 27 1.82 -15.71 -52.66
CA PRO A 27 2.66 -15.54 -51.49
C PRO A 27 1.91 -15.92 -50.21
N PRO A 28 2.55 -16.62 -49.26
CA PRO A 28 1.91 -16.95 -48.00
C PRO A 28 1.52 -15.68 -47.23
N PRO A 29 0.39 -15.70 -46.52
CA PRO A 29 -0.05 -14.57 -45.72
C PRO A 29 0.99 -14.23 -44.64
N PRO A 30 1.13 -12.94 -44.28
CA PRO A 30 2.08 -12.51 -43.27
C PRO A 30 1.79 -13.15 -41.91
N PRO A 31 2.82 -13.41 -41.09
CA PRO A 31 2.65 -14.04 -39.79
C PRO A 31 1.85 -13.13 -38.85
N THR A 32 1.01 -13.73 -38.01
CA THR A 32 0.24 -13.00 -37.01
C THR A 32 1.16 -12.38 -35.95
N PRO A 33 1.02 -11.08 -35.65
CA PRO A 33 1.85 -10.43 -34.64
C PRO A 33 1.53 -10.99 -33.25
N THR A 34 2.59 -11.30 -32.50
CA THR A 34 2.46 -11.77 -31.11
C THR A 34 2.37 -10.59 -30.16
N VAL A 35 1.47 -10.68 -29.17
CA VAL A 35 1.28 -9.68 -28.12
C VAL A 35 1.44 -10.31 -26.74
N GLY A 36 1.93 -9.54 -25.78
CA GLY A 36 1.92 -9.94 -24.37
C GLY A 36 0.54 -9.73 -23.77
N VAL A 37 0.02 -10.74 -23.08
CA VAL A 37 -1.25 -10.66 -22.35
C VAL A 37 -1.03 -11.06 -20.89
N VAL A 38 -1.84 -10.48 -20.01
CA VAL A 38 -1.92 -10.86 -18.59
C VAL A 38 -3.37 -11.20 -18.28
N THR A 39 -3.59 -12.37 -17.69
CA THR A 39 -4.90 -12.80 -17.22
C THR A 39 -5.13 -12.26 -15.82
N VAL A 40 -6.16 -11.44 -15.64
CA VAL A 40 -6.54 -10.89 -14.34
C VAL A 40 -7.50 -11.86 -13.64
N ALA A 41 -7.26 -12.11 -12.36
CA ALA A 41 -8.16 -12.89 -11.50
C ALA A 41 -8.77 -11.98 -10.41
N GLN A 42 -9.97 -12.31 -9.99
CA GLN A 42 -10.63 -11.59 -8.90
C GLN A 42 -10.12 -12.09 -7.55
N GLU A 43 -9.71 -11.18 -6.69
CA GLU A 43 -9.25 -11.44 -5.33
C GLU A 43 -9.91 -10.45 -4.36
N ALA A 44 -10.16 -10.90 -3.13
CA ALA A 44 -10.62 -10.03 -2.06
C ALA A 44 -9.44 -9.23 -1.50
N VAL A 45 -9.52 -7.90 -1.54
CA VAL A 45 -8.48 -7.01 -1.00
C VAL A 45 -9.09 -6.18 0.13
N THR A 46 -8.40 -6.14 1.27
CA THR A 46 -8.81 -5.30 2.41
C THR A 46 -8.30 -3.88 2.20
N LEU A 47 -9.19 -2.89 2.27
CA LEU A 47 -8.81 -1.48 2.28
C LEU A 47 -8.53 -1.05 3.72
N THR A 48 -7.29 -0.65 3.99
CA THR A 48 -6.85 -0.15 5.28
C THR A 48 -6.52 1.33 5.19
N THR A 49 -6.87 2.10 6.22
CA THR A 49 -6.52 3.51 6.34
C THR A 49 -5.75 3.72 7.64
N GLU A 50 -4.56 4.29 7.53
CA GLU A 50 -3.76 4.68 8.69
C GLU A 50 -4.09 6.12 9.08
N LEU A 51 -4.41 6.34 10.35
CA LEU A 51 -4.76 7.65 10.88
C LEU A 51 -3.70 8.10 11.89
N PRO A 52 -3.09 9.28 11.72
CA PRO A 52 -2.16 9.82 12.71
C PRO A 52 -2.92 10.22 13.97
N GLY A 53 -2.32 9.97 15.13
CA GLY A 53 -2.91 10.29 16.42
C GLY A 53 -1.84 10.60 17.47
N ARG A 54 -2.28 11.22 18.57
CA ARG A 54 -1.46 11.43 19.77
C ARG A 54 -2.19 10.85 20.98
N ILE A 55 -1.42 10.35 21.94
CA ILE A 55 -1.96 9.89 23.22
C ILE A 55 -2.09 11.10 24.14
N ALA A 56 -3.18 11.15 24.91
CA ALA A 56 -3.40 12.12 25.98
C ALA A 56 -3.72 11.38 27.29
N ALA A 57 -3.46 12.03 28.42
CA ALA A 57 -3.88 11.51 29.71
C ALA A 57 -5.41 11.46 29.78
N VAL A 58 -5.96 10.41 30.41
CA VAL A 58 -7.40 10.29 30.65
C VAL A 58 -7.86 11.41 31.57
N GLU A 59 -7.07 11.70 32.60
CA GLU A 59 -7.29 12.79 33.55
C GLU A 59 -5.96 13.45 33.88
N THR A 60 -5.99 14.77 34.05
CA THR A 60 -4.85 15.57 34.49
C THR A 60 -5.30 16.41 35.67
N SER A 61 -4.53 16.42 36.76
CA SER A 61 -4.79 17.25 37.93
C SER A 61 -3.53 18.00 38.34
N GLU A 62 -3.68 19.29 38.59
CA GLU A 62 -2.61 20.15 39.08
C GLU A 62 -2.73 20.33 40.59
N VAL A 63 -1.63 20.09 41.30
CA VAL A 63 -1.57 20.32 42.75
C VAL A 63 -1.27 21.79 42.99
N ARG A 64 -2.24 22.52 43.54
CA ARG A 64 -2.13 23.95 43.86
C ARG A 64 -2.30 24.17 45.36
N PRO A 65 -1.45 24.99 46.01
CA PRO A 65 -1.65 25.34 47.41
C PRO A 65 -2.92 26.17 47.57
N GLN A 66 -3.73 25.84 48.57
CA GLN A 66 -4.95 26.61 48.91
C GLN A 66 -4.72 27.61 50.05
N VAL A 67 -3.55 27.53 50.70
CA VAL A 67 -3.15 28.40 51.80
C VAL A 67 -1.70 28.85 51.58
N SER A 68 -1.35 30.02 52.11
CA SER A 68 0.00 30.56 52.04
C SER A 68 0.94 29.84 53.01
N GLY A 69 2.25 29.88 52.77
CA GLY A 69 3.22 29.37 53.74
C GLY A 69 4.46 28.77 53.10
N VAL A 70 5.41 28.40 53.95
CA VAL A 70 6.67 27.76 53.53
C VAL A 70 6.45 26.25 53.44
N ILE A 71 6.92 25.63 52.36
CA ILE A 71 6.92 24.16 52.24
C ILE A 71 7.99 23.60 53.18
N ARG A 72 7.57 22.83 54.18
CA ARG A 72 8.46 22.15 55.13
C ARG A 72 9.00 20.86 54.56
N ARG A 73 8.14 20.04 53.93
CA ARG A 73 8.50 18.72 53.39
C ARG A 73 7.73 18.38 52.12
N ARG A 74 8.41 17.64 51.25
CA ARG A 74 7.80 16.84 50.18
C ARG A 74 7.69 15.39 50.66
N LEU A 75 6.51 14.81 50.58
CA LEU A 75 6.17 13.51 51.18
C LEU A 75 5.92 12.41 50.13
N PHE A 76 6.37 12.64 48.89
CA PHE A 76 6.31 11.66 47.81
C PHE A 76 7.62 11.64 47.02
N THR A 77 7.83 10.56 46.27
CA THR A 77 8.94 10.43 45.33
C THR A 77 8.46 10.84 43.94
N GLU A 78 9.21 11.70 43.25
CA GLU A 78 8.90 12.08 41.86
C GLU A 78 8.80 10.86 40.94
N GLY A 79 7.83 10.89 40.03
CA GLY A 79 7.56 9.80 39.09
C GLY A 79 6.86 8.58 39.70
N ALA A 80 6.65 8.54 41.02
CA ALA A 80 5.90 7.47 41.67
C ALA A 80 4.38 7.66 41.53
N MET A 81 3.65 6.55 41.58
CA MET A 81 2.19 6.56 41.68
C MET A 81 1.76 7.04 43.08
N VAL A 82 0.80 7.96 43.11
CA VAL A 82 0.17 8.46 44.34
C VAL A 82 -1.30 8.11 44.36
N ARG A 83 -1.89 8.04 45.55
CA ARG A 83 -3.33 7.75 45.73
C ARG A 83 -4.09 9.03 46.08
N SER A 84 -5.39 9.04 45.79
CA SER A 84 -6.27 10.12 46.25
C SER A 84 -6.20 10.27 47.78
N GLY A 85 -6.15 11.52 48.25
CA GLY A 85 -6.00 11.85 49.67
C GLY A 85 -4.60 11.63 50.26
N GLN A 86 -3.64 11.09 49.50
CA GLN A 86 -2.26 10.97 49.96
C GLN A 86 -1.65 12.37 50.17
N VAL A 87 -1.05 12.59 51.34
CA VAL A 87 -0.36 13.85 51.63
C VAL A 87 0.88 13.97 50.74
N LEU A 88 0.93 15.04 49.95
CA LEU A 88 2.03 15.30 49.01
C LEU A 88 3.04 16.31 49.57
N TYR A 89 2.54 17.35 50.23
CA TYR A 89 3.36 18.43 50.80
C TYR A 89 2.89 18.77 52.20
N GLU A 90 3.85 19.14 53.03
CA GLU A 90 3.60 19.70 54.36
C GLU A 90 3.95 21.20 54.31
N ILE A 91 2.95 22.05 54.52
CA ILE A 91 3.12 23.50 54.66
C ILE A 91 3.29 23.83 56.14
N GLU A 92 4.17 24.77 56.46
CA GLU A 92 4.36 25.24 57.82
C GLU A 92 3.06 25.78 58.42
N ASP A 93 2.66 25.16 59.54
CA ASP A 93 1.32 25.30 60.11
C ASP A 93 1.26 26.17 61.37
N ALA A 94 2.39 26.69 61.85
CA ALA A 94 2.44 27.49 63.09
C ALA A 94 1.47 28.69 63.09
N PRO A 95 1.36 29.51 62.02
CA PRO A 95 0.40 30.60 61.98
C PRO A 95 -1.06 30.11 62.03
N TYR A 96 -1.35 28.99 61.38
CA TYR A 96 -2.69 28.41 61.32
C TYR A 96 -3.12 27.81 62.67
N ARG A 97 -2.20 27.12 63.37
CA ARG A 97 -2.46 26.61 64.73
C ARG A 97 -2.67 27.73 65.73
N ALA A 98 -1.87 28.80 65.64
CA ALA A 98 -2.01 29.96 66.51
C ALA A 98 -3.38 30.63 66.32
N ALA A 99 -3.80 30.85 65.07
CA ALA A 99 -5.11 31.44 64.75
C ALA A 99 -6.28 30.57 65.24
N LEU A 100 -6.17 29.25 65.15
CA LEU A 100 -7.20 28.33 65.64
C LEU A 100 -7.33 28.36 67.16
N GLY A 101 -6.21 28.45 67.90
CA GLY A 101 -6.23 28.49 69.36
C GLY A 101 -6.74 29.80 69.96
N THR A 102 -6.87 30.86 69.13
CA THR A 102 -7.49 32.13 69.52
C THR A 102 -8.99 32.21 69.23
N ALA A 103 -9.55 31.21 68.54
CA ALA A 103 -10.99 31.09 68.26
C ALA A 103 -11.70 30.27 69.34
#